data_AF-A0A067NMF9-F1
#
_entry.id   AF-A0A067NMF9-F1
#
_cell.length_a   1.000
_cell.length_b   1.000
_cell.length_c   1.000
_cell.angle_alpha   90.00
_cell.angle_beta   90.00
_cell.angle_gamma   90.00
#
_symmetry.space_group_name_H-M   'P 1'
#
loop_
_entity.id
_entity.type
_entity.pdbx_description
1 polymer ?
#
loop_
_entity_poly.entity_id
_entity_poly.type
_entity_poly.pdbx_seq_one_letter_code
_entity_poly.pdbx_strand_id
1 'polypeptide(L)'
;MAKSTRSKVKRSYRHKKREEGVYAATEAARLNRMNAKLLAVAAAPKPLVEEEKDADDEDEMRAPMDIVGDAPTRISTHGPRGSRREEWRKSKGMEPRPKRHGTNRQGVPVATRKAGRSQRRR
;
A
#
# COMPACT_ATOMS: atom_id res chain seq x y z
N MET A 1 37.55 33.46 9.22
CA MET A 1 36.45 32.67 9.84
C MET A 1 36.17 31.41 9.03
N ALA A 2 36.11 30.25 9.66
CA ALA A 2 35.67 29.02 9.00
C ALA A 2 34.18 29.09 8.65
N LYS A 3 33.75 28.41 7.57
CA LYS A 3 32.33 28.36 7.19
C LYS A 3 31.59 27.29 7.98
N SER A 4 30.41 27.64 8.52
CA SER A 4 29.51 26.70 9.19
C SER A 4 29.07 25.54 8.28
N THR A 5 28.80 24.39 8.88
CA THR A 5 28.28 23.18 8.21
C THR A 5 26.98 23.44 7.43
N ARG A 6 26.14 24.37 7.93
CA ARG A 6 24.85 24.74 7.31
C ARG A 6 24.96 25.96 6.38
N SER A 7 26.15 26.48 6.15
CA SER A 7 26.35 27.62 5.24
C SER A 7 25.87 27.26 3.82
N LYS A 8 25.21 28.23 3.15
CA LYS A 8 24.65 28.01 1.80
C LYS A 8 25.71 27.56 0.81
N VAL A 9 26.88 28.19 0.84
CA VAL A 9 28.03 27.86 -0.03
C VAL A 9 28.51 26.42 0.16
N LYS A 10 28.64 25.93 1.40
CA LYS A 10 29.06 24.54 1.62
C LYS A 10 27.96 23.54 1.27
N ARG A 11 26.69 23.89 1.49
CA ARG A 11 25.56 23.02 1.11
C ARG A 11 25.41 22.88 -0.39
N SER A 12 25.47 23.97 -1.16
CA SER A 12 25.39 23.93 -2.63
C SER A 12 26.54 23.12 -3.23
N TYR A 13 27.75 23.28 -2.71
CA TYR A 13 28.89 22.47 -3.15
C TYR A 13 28.72 20.96 -2.85
N ARG A 14 28.20 20.61 -1.67
CA ARG A 14 27.88 19.21 -1.36
C ARG A 14 26.75 18.66 -2.23
N HIS A 15 25.78 19.49 -2.59
CA HIS A 15 24.70 19.09 -3.51
C HIS A 15 25.27 18.70 -4.87
N LYS A 16 26.04 19.60 -5.50
CA LYS A 16 26.72 19.34 -6.78
C LYS A 16 27.57 18.07 -6.73
N LYS A 17 28.33 17.88 -5.65
CA LYS A 17 29.12 16.65 -5.47
C LYS A 17 28.30 15.36 -5.40
N ARG A 18 27.06 15.41 -4.91
CA ARG A 18 26.19 14.23 -4.85
C ARG A 18 25.62 13.90 -6.22
N GLU A 19 25.24 14.90 -7.00
CA GLU A 19 24.56 14.71 -8.29
C GLU A 19 25.54 14.51 -9.45
N GLU A 20 26.55 15.37 -9.56
CA GLU A 20 27.47 15.41 -10.70
C GLU A 20 28.78 14.66 -10.40
N GLY A 21 28.98 14.24 -9.16
CA GLY A 21 30.22 13.60 -8.71
C GLY A 21 30.18 12.07 -8.75
N VAL A 22 31.31 11.48 -8.36
CA VAL A 22 31.49 10.01 -8.23
C VAL A 22 30.44 9.37 -7.31
N TYR A 23 29.91 10.12 -6.34
CA TYR A 23 28.89 9.64 -5.41
C TYR A 23 27.63 9.13 -6.15
N ALA A 24 27.10 9.88 -7.11
CA ALA A 24 25.94 9.47 -7.89
C ALA A 24 26.18 8.14 -8.63
N ALA A 25 27.32 8.01 -9.31
CA ALA A 25 27.66 6.79 -10.05
C ALA A 25 27.78 5.57 -9.13
N THR A 26 28.44 5.73 -7.97
CA THR A 26 28.59 4.64 -7.00
C THR A 26 27.25 4.22 -6.37
N GLU A 27 26.37 5.18 -6.10
CA GLU A 27 25.04 4.93 -5.56
C GLU A 27 24.16 4.20 -6.58
N ALA A 28 24.15 4.66 -7.84
CA ALA A 28 23.43 4.01 -8.93
C ALA A 28 23.90 2.55 -9.14
N ALA A 29 25.21 2.31 -9.15
CA ALA A 29 25.77 0.97 -9.26
C ALA A 29 25.36 0.07 -8.07
N ARG A 30 25.27 0.62 -6.85
CA ARG A 30 24.78 -0.12 -5.69
C ARG A 30 23.29 -0.47 -5.84
N LEU A 31 22.46 0.48 -6.25
CA LEU A 31 21.03 0.26 -6.48
C LEU A 31 20.79 -0.80 -7.55
N ASN A 32 21.50 -0.73 -8.67
CA ASN A 32 21.40 -1.72 -9.75
C ASN A 32 21.77 -3.13 -9.28
N ARG A 33 22.84 -3.26 -8.48
CA ARG A 33 23.20 -4.56 -7.87
C ARG A 33 22.11 -5.09 -6.95
N MET A 34 21.48 -4.24 -6.15
CA MET A 34 20.40 -4.69 -5.26
C MET A 34 19.16 -5.09 -6.06
N ASN A 35 18.78 -4.32 -7.08
CA ASN A 35 17.66 -4.64 -7.95
C ASN A 35 17.88 -5.97 -8.67
N ALA A 36 19.09 -6.21 -9.21
CA ALA A 36 19.44 -7.48 -9.84
C ALA A 36 19.29 -8.67 -8.87
N LYS A 37 19.70 -8.52 -7.61
CA LYS A 37 19.52 -9.55 -6.57
C LYS A 37 18.04 -9.80 -6.25
N LEU A 38 17.25 -8.74 -6.12
CA LEU A 38 15.82 -8.86 -5.84
C LEU A 38 15.07 -9.52 -7.01
N LEU A 39 15.42 -9.18 -8.25
CA LEU A 39 14.89 -9.83 -9.44
C LEU A 39 15.28 -11.31 -9.49
N ALA A 40 16.52 -11.65 -9.15
CA ALA A 40 16.96 -13.05 -9.07
C ALA A 40 16.19 -13.83 -8.00
N VAL A 41 15.95 -13.26 -6.82
CA VAL A 41 15.15 -13.89 -5.75
C VAL A 41 13.68 -14.03 -6.16
N ALA A 42 13.12 -13.03 -6.85
CA ALA A 42 11.74 -13.06 -7.31
C ALA A 42 11.52 -14.04 -8.48
N ALA A 43 12.52 -14.18 -9.35
CA ALA A 43 12.50 -15.11 -10.48
C ALA A 43 12.87 -16.54 -10.08
N ALA A 44 13.62 -16.71 -8.99
CA ALA A 44 13.82 -18.02 -8.41
C ALA A 44 12.44 -18.61 -8.07
N PRO A 45 12.15 -19.85 -8.51
CA PRO A 45 10.97 -20.53 -8.03
C PRO A 45 11.06 -20.52 -6.51
N LYS A 46 9.98 -20.14 -5.83
CA LYS A 46 9.89 -20.31 -4.38
C LYS A 46 10.39 -21.73 -4.11
N PRO A 47 11.41 -21.93 -3.25
CA PRO A 47 11.78 -23.28 -2.90
C PRO A 47 10.48 -23.96 -2.50
N LEU A 48 10.17 -25.08 -3.15
CA LEU A 48 9.14 -25.97 -2.66
C LEU A 48 9.56 -26.17 -1.20
N VAL A 49 8.79 -25.59 -0.29
CA VAL A 49 8.84 -26.07 1.08
C VAL A 49 8.49 -27.54 0.87
N GLU A 50 9.46 -28.42 1.00
CA GLU A 50 9.17 -29.81 1.30
C GLU A 50 8.32 -29.70 2.56
N GLU A 51 7.00 -29.78 2.34
CA GLU A 51 6.09 -30.26 3.35
C GLU A 51 6.64 -31.66 3.69
N GLU A 52 7.52 -31.72 4.70
CA GLU A 52 7.46 -32.83 5.63
C GLU A 52 6.00 -32.92 6.06
N LYS A 53 5.31 -33.83 5.37
CA LYS A 53 4.10 -34.47 5.85
C LYS A 53 4.48 -35.17 7.16
N ASP A 54 4.42 -34.44 8.26
CA ASP A 54 3.87 -35.02 9.47
C ASP A 54 2.35 -35.00 9.29
N ALA A 55 1.86 -36.15 8.84
CA ALA A 55 0.46 -36.47 8.85
C ALA A 55 -0.01 -36.56 10.31
N ASP A 56 -0.92 -35.67 10.69
CA ASP A 56 -2.04 -36.05 11.56
C ASP A 56 -3.23 -35.14 11.25
N ASP A 57 -4.28 -35.79 10.76
CA ASP A 57 -5.70 -35.45 10.74
C ASP A 57 -6.14 -33.97 10.72
N GLU A 58 -6.73 -33.55 9.60
CA GLU A 58 -8.17 -33.20 9.55
C GLU A 58 -8.57 -32.93 8.09
N ASP A 59 -9.01 -34.00 7.44
CA ASP A 59 -9.70 -34.03 6.17
C ASP A 59 -11.13 -33.47 6.37
N GLU A 60 -11.36 -32.19 6.06
CA GLU A 60 -12.71 -31.72 5.66
C GLU A 60 -12.66 -30.31 5.04
N MET A 61 -13.16 -30.22 3.80
CA MET A 61 -13.55 -29.00 3.06
C MET A 61 -12.52 -28.30 2.16
N ARG A 62 -12.03 -29.02 1.14
CA ARG A 62 -11.57 -28.38 -0.11
C ARG A 62 -12.49 -28.73 -1.28
N ALA A 63 -13.62 -28.03 -1.37
CA ALA A 63 -14.49 -28.10 -2.54
C ALA A 63 -13.80 -27.53 -3.80
N PRO A 64 -13.97 -28.14 -4.98
CA PRO A 64 -13.45 -27.60 -6.24
C PRO A 64 -14.24 -26.34 -6.63
N MET A 65 -13.55 -25.22 -6.78
CA MET A 65 -14.15 -23.97 -7.27
C MET A 65 -14.31 -24.02 -8.78
N ASP A 66 -15.54 -24.30 -9.23
CA ASP A 66 -15.98 -24.17 -10.62
C ASP A 66 -15.84 -22.71 -11.10
N ILE A 67 -15.04 -22.49 -12.15
CA ILE A 67 -14.98 -21.23 -12.88
C ILE A 67 -16.14 -21.24 -13.88
N VAL A 68 -17.32 -20.80 -13.44
CA VAL A 68 -18.43 -20.44 -14.33
C VAL A 68 -18.30 -18.95 -14.65
N GLY A 69 -18.16 -18.65 -15.94
CA GLY A 69 -18.02 -17.29 -16.45
C GLY A 69 -19.24 -16.43 -16.13
N ASP A 70 -19.07 -15.48 -15.22
CA ASP A 70 -19.94 -14.33 -15.07
C ASP A 70 -19.12 -13.05 -15.29
N ALA A 71 -19.76 -12.02 -15.84
CA ALA A 71 -19.13 -10.78 -16.33
C ALA A 71 -18.16 -10.14 -15.31
N PRO A 72 -17.13 -9.38 -15.75
CA PRO A 72 -16.08 -8.88 -14.87
C PRO A 72 -16.66 -7.98 -13.77
N THR A 73 -16.83 -8.53 -12.58
CA THR A 73 -17.19 -7.76 -11.40
C THR A 73 -16.07 -6.77 -11.13
N ARG A 74 -16.41 -5.47 -11.02
CA ARG A 74 -15.43 -4.42 -10.74
C ARG A 74 -14.74 -4.72 -9.41
N ILE A 75 -13.49 -5.19 -9.48
CA ILE A 75 -12.67 -5.47 -8.29
C ILE A 75 -12.34 -4.13 -7.61
N SER A 76 -13.15 -3.79 -6.61
CA SER A 76 -12.92 -2.64 -5.75
C SER A 76 -11.87 -3.00 -4.71
N THR A 77 -10.72 -2.33 -4.73
CA THR A 77 -9.67 -2.40 -3.68
C THR A 77 -10.13 -1.89 -2.31
N HIS A 78 -11.40 -1.50 -2.18
CA HIS A 78 -12.03 -0.98 -0.97
C HIS A 78 -13.16 -1.89 -0.47
N GLY A 79 -13.13 -3.19 -0.81
CA GLY A 79 -14.06 -4.21 -0.30
C GLY A 79 -14.19 -4.22 1.23
N PRO A 80 -15.26 -4.87 1.76
CA PRO A 80 -15.57 -4.90 3.18
C PRO A 80 -14.34 -5.38 3.97
N ARG A 81 -13.87 -4.57 4.92
CA ARG A 81 -12.56 -4.75 5.58
C ARG A 81 -12.62 -5.70 6.78
N GLY A 82 -13.69 -6.50 6.87
CA GLY A 82 -13.90 -7.44 7.98
C GLY A 82 -13.77 -6.77 9.36
N SER A 83 -14.13 -5.48 9.48
CA SER A 83 -13.99 -4.83 10.78
C SER A 83 -15.05 -5.37 11.73
N ARG A 84 -14.69 -5.59 13.00
CA ARG A 84 -15.62 -6.07 14.03
C ARG A 84 -16.92 -5.27 14.12
N ARG A 85 -16.88 -3.98 13.78
CA ARG A 85 -18.07 -3.10 13.69
C ARG A 85 -18.97 -3.44 12.49
N GLU A 86 -18.40 -3.74 11.33
CA GLU A 86 -19.15 -4.15 10.14
C GLU A 86 -19.82 -5.51 10.37
N GLU A 87 -19.13 -6.44 11.03
CA GLU A 87 -19.66 -7.77 11.40
C GLU A 87 -20.80 -7.67 12.41
N TRP A 88 -20.62 -6.90 13.49
CA TRP A 88 -21.70 -6.66 14.46
C TRP A 88 -22.92 -5.99 13.83
N ARG A 89 -22.72 -5.08 12.86
CA ARG A 89 -23.83 -4.45 12.14
C ARG A 89 -24.54 -5.45 11.24
N LYS A 90 -23.81 -6.29 10.50
CA LYS A 90 -24.37 -7.37 9.69
C LYS A 90 -25.16 -8.37 10.55
N SER A 91 -24.62 -8.79 11.70
CA SER A 91 -25.33 -9.70 12.61
C SER A 91 -26.57 -9.08 13.24
N LYS A 92 -26.61 -7.74 13.34
CA LYS A 92 -27.80 -6.98 13.74
C LYS A 92 -28.71 -6.58 12.57
N GLY A 93 -28.52 -7.15 11.37
CA GLY A 93 -29.35 -6.88 10.19
C GLY A 93 -29.22 -5.46 9.63
N MET A 94 -28.19 -4.72 10.04
CA MET A 94 -27.92 -3.36 9.57
C MET A 94 -26.93 -3.34 8.42
N GLU A 95 -26.98 -2.28 7.62
CA GLU A 95 -25.98 -2.05 6.57
C GLU A 95 -24.56 -1.98 7.17
N PRO A 96 -23.56 -2.67 6.57
CA PRO A 96 -22.20 -2.77 7.13
C PRO A 96 -21.57 -1.40 7.42
N ARG A 97 -21.83 -0.41 6.57
CA ARG A 97 -21.38 0.98 6.77
C ARG A 97 -22.60 1.89 6.81
N PRO A 98 -22.68 2.84 7.76
CA PRO A 98 -23.78 3.79 7.79
C PRO A 98 -23.75 4.66 6.52
N LYS A 99 -24.89 4.76 5.84
CA LYS A 99 -25.12 5.77 4.80
C LYS A 99 -24.96 7.16 5.42
N ARG A 100 -24.22 8.03 4.74
CA ARG A 100 -24.07 9.43 5.14
C ARG A 100 -25.31 10.17 4.65
N HIS A 101 -26.18 10.57 5.57
CA HIS A 101 -27.35 11.39 5.29
C HIS A 101 -27.18 12.79 5.86
N GLY A 102 -27.82 13.76 5.22
CA GLY A 102 -27.86 15.14 5.66
C GLY A 102 -26.76 16.04 5.10
N THR A 103 -26.72 17.22 5.68
CA THR A 103 -25.98 18.37 5.19
C THR A 103 -24.91 18.73 6.20
N ASN A 104 -23.70 19.10 5.76
CA ASN A 104 -22.68 19.60 6.66
C ASN A 104 -23.10 20.97 7.25
N ARG A 105 -22.36 21.47 8.24
CA ARG A 105 -22.62 22.77 8.87
C ARG A 105 -22.60 23.96 7.88
N GLN A 106 -22.10 23.75 6.66
CA GLN A 106 -22.01 24.74 5.59
C GLN A 106 -23.15 24.62 4.57
N GLY A 107 -24.17 23.78 4.80
CA GLY A 107 -25.29 23.67 3.87
C GLY A 107 -25.03 22.78 2.64
N VAL A 108 -23.90 22.08 2.58
CA VAL A 108 -23.53 21.19 1.45
C VAL A 108 -23.76 19.72 1.82
N PRO A 109 -24.24 18.85 0.90
CA PRO A 109 -24.36 17.42 1.14
C PRO A 109 -23.05 16.81 1.66
N VAL A 110 -23.15 15.90 2.63
CA VAL A 110 -21.97 15.27 3.27
C VAL A 110 -21.27 14.34 2.28
N ALA A 111 -20.26 14.85 1.58
CA ALA A 111 -19.44 14.06 0.66
C ALA A 111 -18.46 13.10 1.37
N THR A 112 -18.11 11.99 0.71
CA THR A 112 -17.12 11.00 1.17
C THR A 112 -15.69 11.51 1.07
N ARG A 113 -15.42 12.40 0.11
CA ARG A 113 -14.14 13.07 -0.09
C ARG A 113 -14.33 14.57 0.15
N LYS A 114 -13.31 15.25 0.71
CA LYS A 114 -13.26 16.72 0.85
C LYS A 114 -13.09 17.41 -0.52
N ALA A 115 -13.90 17.07 -1.51
CA ALA A 115 -13.99 17.88 -2.72
C ALA A 115 -14.74 19.16 -2.31
N GLY A 116 -14.05 20.31 -2.31
CA GLY A 116 -14.67 21.61 -1.99
C GLY A 116 -14.55 22.10 -0.54
N ARG A 117 -13.82 21.41 0.36
CA ARG A 117 -13.44 22.07 1.63
C ARG A 117 -12.35 23.07 1.30
N SER A 118 -12.65 24.37 1.40
CA SER A 118 -11.62 25.41 1.29
C SER A 118 -10.49 25.04 2.25
N GLN A 119 -9.28 24.91 1.70
CA GLN A 119 -8.09 24.71 2.50
C GLN A 119 -8.01 25.92 3.43
N ARG A 120 -8.31 25.73 4.71
CA ARG A 120 -8.09 26.77 5.72
C ARG A 120 -6.60 27.07 5.67
N ARG A 121 -6.24 28.15 4.96
CA ARG A 121 -4.89 28.70 4.96
C ARG A 121 -4.58 29.03 6.41
N ARG A 122 -3.57 28.35 6.96
CA ARG A 122 -2.91 28.78 8.18
C ARG A 122 -1.73 29.63 7.75
#